data_AF-A0A1Y3NKP3-F1
#
_entry.id   AF-A0A1Y3NKP3-F1
#
_cell.length_a   1.000
_cell.length_b   1.000
_cell.length_c   1.000
_cell.angle_alpha   90.00
_cell.angle_beta   90.00
_cell.angle_gamma   90.00
#
_symmetry.space_group_name_H-M   'P 1'
#
loop_
_entity.id
_entity.type
_entity.pdbx_description
1 polymer ?
#
loop_
_entity_poly.entity_id
_entity_poly.type
_entity_poly.pdbx_seq_one_letter_code
_entity_poly.pdbx_strand_id
1 'polypeptide(L)'
;MNKKVNKGSDKKRKREALKEQFEKLKKKKQEIDKQVDKKEKLKIKKKEKKIKEKQEKLIQEYQNKKQENEIKKKVDNILPYIEPNKQLKDVDQGRFAEKTPLELKIDKAISEGNFELAEKLNDELIIQQKEKVFSDAIECKNYVDNKNLEMENKRKKKRKRLVWGFDSKQRWETKGNM
;
A
#
# COMPACT_ATOMS: atom_id res chain seq x y z
N MET A 1 43.64 18.08 92.81
CA MET A 1 42.35 17.98 92.09
C MET A 1 42.60 17.61 90.63
N ASN A 2 42.24 16.39 90.25
CA ASN A 2 42.60 15.75 88.97
C ASN A 2 41.76 16.30 87.80
N LYS A 3 42.40 16.99 86.84
CA LYS A 3 41.87 17.22 85.48
C LYS A 3 42.75 16.50 84.45
N LYS A 4 42.72 15.17 84.45
CA LYS A 4 43.23 14.34 83.34
C LYS A 4 42.11 13.44 82.87
N VAL A 5 41.15 13.97 82.11
CA VAL A 5 40.11 13.15 81.49
C VAL A 5 39.91 13.61 80.04
N ASN A 6 39.98 12.62 79.14
CA ASN A 6 39.27 12.51 77.86
C ASN A 6 39.85 12.93 76.49
N LYS A 7 41.15 13.16 76.31
CA LYS A 7 41.73 13.34 74.94
C LYS A 7 41.56 12.13 74.00
N GLY A 8 41.47 10.90 74.54
CA GLY A 8 41.26 9.67 73.75
C GLY A 8 39.82 9.48 73.27
N SER A 9 38.84 9.91 74.08
CA SER A 9 37.41 9.79 73.76
C SER A 9 36.99 10.73 72.62
N ASP A 10 37.56 11.94 72.57
CA ASP A 10 37.25 12.93 71.54
C ASP A 10 37.84 12.56 70.18
N LYS A 11 39.01 11.93 70.14
CA LYS A 11 39.60 11.42 68.88
C LYS A 11 38.77 10.28 68.29
N LYS A 12 38.21 9.41 69.13
CA LYS A 12 37.35 8.30 68.71
C LYS A 12 36.02 8.82 68.15
N ARG A 13 35.37 9.75 68.86
CA ARG A 13 34.17 10.47 68.38
C ARG A 13 34.40 11.19 67.06
N LYS A 14 35.55 11.86 66.89
CA LYS A 14 35.91 12.52 65.61
C LYS A 14 36.06 11.52 64.46
N ARG A 15 36.68 10.35 64.70
CA ARG A 15 36.80 9.27 63.70
C ARG A 15 35.44 8.66 63.33
N GLU A 16 34.56 8.46 64.31
CA GLU A 16 33.20 7.97 64.08
C GLU A 16 32.37 8.98 63.29
N ALA A 17 32.42 10.26 63.64
CA ALA A 17 31.77 11.34 62.89
C ALA A 17 32.29 11.44 61.44
N LEU A 18 33.60 11.29 61.23
CA LEU A 18 34.18 11.25 59.88
C LEU A 18 33.74 10.02 59.08
N LYS A 19 33.64 8.85 59.72
CA LYS A 19 33.09 7.63 59.09
C LYS A 19 31.62 7.82 58.71
N GLU A 20 30.81 8.40 59.58
CA GLU A 20 29.41 8.69 59.28
C GLU A 20 29.25 9.72 58.15
N GLN A 21 30.09 10.77 58.12
CA GLN A 21 30.11 11.71 57.02
C GLN A 21 30.51 11.03 55.71
N PHE A 22 31.51 10.15 55.74
CA PHE A 22 31.94 9.39 54.57
C PHE A 22 30.84 8.45 54.04
N GLU A 23 30.14 7.73 54.93
CA GLU A 23 29.00 6.90 54.56
C GLU A 23 27.83 7.72 54.01
N LYS A 24 27.55 8.90 54.59
CA LYS A 24 26.55 9.84 54.05
C LYS A 24 26.93 10.33 52.64
N LEU A 25 28.20 10.64 52.41
CA LEU A 25 28.71 11.04 51.09
C LEU A 25 28.62 9.90 50.07
N LYS A 26 28.95 8.67 50.48
CA LYS A 26 28.84 7.48 49.63
C LYS A 26 27.39 7.20 49.21
N LYS A 27 26.44 7.30 50.14
CA LYS A 27 24.99 7.19 49.85
C LYS A 27 24.51 8.29 48.91
N LYS A 28 24.91 9.56 49.14
CA LYS A 28 24.59 10.67 48.24
C LYS A 28 25.12 10.46 46.82
N LYS A 29 26.37 9.98 46.68
CA LYS A 29 26.94 9.66 45.36
C LYS A 29 26.13 8.58 44.64
N GLN A 30 25.80 7.49 45.33
CA GLN A 30 24.97 6.41 44.76
C GLN A 30 23.57 6.91 44.33
N GLU A 31 22.97 7.84 45.07
CA GLU A 31 21.69 8.45 44.71
C GLU A 31 21.81 9.27 43.43
N ILE A 32 22.88 10.06 43.30
CA ILE A 32 23.18 10.88 42.10
C ILE A 32 23.40 9.97 40.90
N ASP A 33 24.22 8.93 41.03
CA ASP A 33 24.51 7.98 39.95
C ASP A 33 23.21 7.30 39.47
N LYS A 34 22.34 6.86 40.39
CA LYS A 34 21.02 6.31 40.04
C LYS A 34 20.10 7.31 39.32
N GLN A 35 20.15 8.59 39.69
CA GLN A 35 19.36 9.63 39.02
C GLN A 35 19.88 9.92 37.60
N VAL A 36 21.20 9.90 37.40
CA VAL A 36 21.83 10.05 36.09
C VAL A 36 21.46 8.88 35.19
N ASP A 37 21.59 7.64 35.66
CA ASP A 37 21.21 6.43 34.92
C ASP A 37 19.74 6.45 34.49
N LYS A 38 18.85 6.88 35.39
CA LYS A 38 17.42 7.03 35.07
C LYS A 38 17.20 8.06 33.96
N LYS A 39 17.88 9.21 34.02
CA LYS A 39 17.80 10.26 32.99
C LYS A 39 18.33 9.77 31.64
N GLU A 40 19.42 9.01 31.63
CA GLU A 40 19.99 8.44 30.40
C GLU A 40 19.08 7.39 29.76
N LYS A 41 18.54 6.45 30.56
CA LYS A 41 17.57 5.46 30.08
C LYS A 41 16.33 6.11 29.46
N LEU A 42 15.83 7.21 30.05
CA LEU A 42 14.72 7.96 29.49
C LEU A 42 15.07 8.65 28.16
N LYS A 43 16.29 9.19 28.02
CA LYS A 43 16.77 9.78 26.76
C LYS A 43 16.86 8.72 25.66
N ILE A 44 17.38 7.53 25.97
CA ILE A 44 17.49 6.41 25.02
C ILE A 44 16.09 5.97 24.54
N LYS A 45 15.15 5.74 25.46
CA LYS A 45 13.76 5.38 25.10
C LYS A 45 13.09 6.41 24.21
N LYS A 46 13.32 7.72 24.45
CA LYS A 46 12.79 8.79 23.59
C LYS A 46 13.40 8.75 22.18
N LYS A 47 14.70 8.45 22.06
CA LYS A 47 15.36 8.30 20.76
C LYS A 47 14.84 7.08 20.00
N GLU A 48 14.68 5.95 20.67
CA GLU A 48 14.14 4.72 20.09
C GLU A 48 12.72 4.90 19.56
N LYS A 49 11.85 5.58 20.32
CA LYS A 49 10.48 5.91 19.86
C LYS A 49 10.51 6.75 18.58
N LYS A 50 11.34 7.79 18.53
CA LYS A 50 11.49 8.64 17.32
C LYS A 50 12.00 7.85 16.12
N ILE A 51 12.89 6.87 16.32
CA ILE A 51 13.40 6.01 15.25
C ILE A 51 12.29 5.09 14.74
N LYS A 52 11.53 4.47 15.64
CA LYS A 52 10.38 3.62 15.28
C LYS A 52 9.32 4.39 14.50
N GLU A 53 8.93 5.57 14.97
CA GLU A 53 7.97 6.43 14.27
C GLU A 53 8.44 6.81 12.85
N LYS A 54 9.75 7.07 12.68
CA LYS A 54 10.31 7.33 11.34
C LYS A 54 10.28 6.09 10.45
N GLN A 55 10.59 4.92 10.99
CA GLN A 55 10.54 3.65 10.25
C GLN A 55 9.10 3.33 9.82
N GLU A 56 8.13 3.51 10.71
CA GLU A 56 6.71 3.31 10.42
C GLU A 56 6.23 4.23 9.29
N LYS A 57 6.60 5.52 9.32
CA LYS A 57 6.29 6.46 8.24
C LYS A 57 6.87 6.05 6.90
N LEU A 58 8.14 5.61 6.88
CA LEU A 58 8.79 5.13 5.66
C LEU A 58 8.12 3.86 5.11
N ILE A 59 7.70 2.96 6.00
CA ILE A 59 6.95 1.75 5.60
C ILE A 59 5.61 2.14 4.99
N GLN A 60 4.86 3.05 5.62
CA GLN A 60 3.58 3.53 5.09
C GLN A 60 3.75 4.20 3.73
N GLU A 61 4.74 5.07 3.58
CA GLU A 61 5.03 5.74 2.32
C GLU A 61 5.38 4.74 1.20
N TYR A 62 6.18 3.72 1.52
CA TYR A 62 6.49 2.64 0.58
C TYR A 62 5.24 1.85 0.17
N GLN A 63 4.37 1.51 1.13
CA GLN A 63 3.12 0.81 0.84
C GLN A 63 2.19 1.65 -0.05
N ASN A 64 2.03 2.94 0.25
CA ASN A 64 1.23 3.86 -0.57
C ASN A 64 1.79 3.96 -1.99
N LYS A 65 3.11 4.14 -2.13
CA LYS A 65 3.77 4.18 -3.44
C LYS A 65 3.62 2.87 -4.22
N LYS A 66 3.66 1.74 -3.53
CA LYS A 66 3.42 0.43 -4.14
C LYS A 66 1.98 0.33 -4.66
N GLN A 67 0.99 0.72 -3.86
CA GLN A 67 -0.41 0.74 -4.25
C GLN A 67 -0.65 1.67 -5.45
N GLU A 68 -0.09 2.88 -5.43
CA GLU A 68 -0.17 3.80 -6.57
C GLU A 68 0.42 3.20 -7.84
N ASN A 69 1.57 2.54 -7.76
CA ASN A 69 2.19 1.87 -8.91
C ASN A 69 1.33 0.71 -9.42
N GLU A 70 0.68 -0.04 -8.54
CA GLU A 70 -0.26 -1.10 -8.93
C GLU A 70 -1.50 -0.53 -9.62
N ILE A 71 -2.05 0.58 -9.11
CA ILE A 71 -3.19 1.28 -9.72
C ILE A 71 -2.79 1.82 -11.10
N LYS A 72 -1.62 2.47 -11.23
CA LYS A 72 -1.10 2.96 -12.51
C LYS A 72 -0.99 1.83 -13.54
N LYS A 73 -0.39 0.70 -13.16
CA LYS A 73 -0.31 -0.48 -14.03
C LYS A 73 -1.69 -1.00 -14.43
N LYS A 74 -2.67 -1.01 -13.52
CA LYS A 74 -4.04 -1.42 -13.86
C LYS A 74 -4.67 -0.47 -14.88
N VAL A 75 -4.51 0.84 -14.69
CA VAL A 75 -5.00 1.87 -15.62
C VAL A 75 -4.32 1.74 -16.98
N ASP A 76 -2.99 1.65 -17.02
CA ASP A 76 -2.21 1.51 -18.27
C ASP A 76 -2.62 0.29 -19.09
N ASN A 77 -3.04 -0.79 -18.42
CA ASN A 77 -3.54 -1.99 -19.09
C ASN A 77 -4.96 -1.85 -19.66
N ILE A 78 -5.75 -0.88 -19.18
CA ILE A 78 -7.15 -0.64 -19.61
C ILE A 78 -7.20 0.44 -20.69
N LEU A 79 -6.34 1.46 -20.61
CA LEU A 79 -6.29 2.59 -21.54
C LEU A 79 -6.39 2.20 -23.04
N PRO A 80 -5.70 1.15 -23.53
CA PRO A 80 -5.77 0.77 -24.95
C PRO A 80 -7.16 0.31 -25.41
N TYR A 81 -8.01 -0.12 -24.48
CA TYR A 81 -9.36 -0.63 -24.75
C TYR A 81 -10.44 0.46 -24.64
N ILE A 82 -10.07 1.67 -24.23
CA ILE A 82 -10.98 2.82 -24.23
C ILE A 82 -11.10 3.33 -25.66
N GLU A 83 -12.32 3.30 -26.20
CA GLU A 83 -12.65 3.90 -27.49
C GLU A 83 -13.27 5.29 -27.29
N PRO A 84 -12.55 6.40 -27.56
CA PRO A 84 -13.10 7.76 -27.35
C PRO A 84 -14.35 8.02 -28.19
N ASN A 85 -14.37 7.47 -29.41
CA ASN A 85 -15.44 7.71 -30.38
C ASN A 85 -16.65 6.78 -30.20
N LYS A 86 -16.62 5.83 -29.25
CA LYS A 86 -17.75 4.89 -29.04
C LYS A 86 -19.02 5.61 -28.63
N GLN A 87 -18.90 6.71 -27.90
CA GLN A 87 -20.01 7.53 -27.42
C GLN A 87 -20.75 8.28 -28.54
N LEU A 88 -20.13 8.42 -29.71
CA LEU A 88 -20.66 9.21 -30.83
C LEU A 88 -21.48 8.36 -31.84
N LYS A 89 -21.63 7.05 -31.60
CA LYS A 89 -22.17 6.10 -32.59
C LYS A 89 -23.69 6.15 -32.78
N ASP A 90 -24.43 6.72 -31.82
CA ASP A 90 -25.90 6.60 -31.76
C ASP A 90 -26.65 7.90 -32.14
N VAL A 91 -25.98 8.87 -32.77
CA VAL A 91 -26.60 10.13 -33.18
C VAL A 91 -26.89 10.09 -34.67
N ASP A 92 -28.16 9.88 -35.02
CA ASP A 92 -28.64 10.10 -36.39
C ASP A 92 -28.33 11.55 -36.81
N GLN A 93 -27.80 11.76 -38.02
CA GLN A 93 -27.29 13.05 -38.53
C GLN A 93 -28.33 14.19 -38.65
N GLY A 94 -29.53 14.02 -38.09
CA GLY A 94 -30.58 15.05 -38.00
C GLY A 94 -31.44 14.98 -36.74
N ARG A 95 -31.14 14.10 -35.77
CA ARG A 95 -31.87 14.01 -34.50
C ARG A 95 -30.90 14.04 -33.33
N PHE A 96 -31.28 14.76 -32.27
CA PHE A 96 -30.57 14.68 -31.00
C PHE A 96 -30.88 13.33 -30.32
N ALA A 97 -29.88 12.76 -29.66
CA ALA A 97 -30.09 11.62 -28.79
C ALA A 97 -31.11 11.98 -27.69
N GLU A 98 -31.86 10.98 -27.23
CA GLU A 98 -32.77 11.17 -26.11
C GLU A 98 -31.98 11.57 -24.86
N LYS A 99 -32.40 12.66 -24.23
CA LYS A 99 -31.74 13.17 -23.02
C LYS A 99 -31.84 12.16 -21.89
N THR A 100 -30.75 11.98 -21.18
CA THR A 100 -30.75 11.12 -19.99
C THR A 100 -31.60 11.74 -18.87
N PRO A 101 -32.14 10.94 -17.93
CA PRO A 101 -32.90 11.47 -16.81
C PRO A 101 -32.13 12.49 -15.95
N LEU A 102 -30.79 12.38 -15.89
CA LEU A 102 -29.93 13.34 -15.20
C LEU A 102 -29.85 14.67 -15.96
N GLU A 103 -29.67 14.62 -17.28
CA GLU A 103 -29.69 15.82 -18.14
C GLU A 103 -31.01 16.57 -18.03
N LEU A 104 -32.14 15.86 -17.99
CA LEU A 104 -33.45 16.48 -17.77
C LEU A 104 -33.56 17.18 -16.40
N LYS A 105 -32.88 16.67 -15.37
CA LYS A 105 -32.84 17.33 -14.05
C LYS A 105 -31.92 18.55 -14.06
N ILE A 106 -30.80 18.49 -14.78
CA ILE A 106 -29.91 19.64 -14.98
C ILE A 106 -30.68 20.77 -15.68
N ASP A 107 -31.40 20.47 -16.76
CA ASP A 107 -32.22 21.45 -17.48
C ASP A 107 -33.28 22.09 -16.56
N LYS A 108 -33.94 21.28 -15.71
CA LYS A 108 -34.91 21.78 -14.73
C LYS A 108 -34.25 22.73 -13.73
N ALA A 109 -33.11 22.36 -13.15
CA ALA A 109 -32.38 23.19 -12.20
C ALA A 109 -31.94 24.52 -12.81
N ILE A 110 -31.52 24.52 -14.07
CA ILE A 110 -31.19 25.73 -14.83
C ILE A 110 -32.42 26.60 -15.04
N SER A 111 -33.56 26.01 -15.42
CA SER A 111 -34.82 26.75 -15.62
C SER A 111 -35.35 27.39 -14.33
N GLU A 112 -35.09 26.75 -13.19
CA GLU A 112 -35.43 27.25 -11.84
C GLU A 112 -34.41 28.28 -11.32
N GLY A 113 -33.30 28.50 -12.03
CA GLY A 113 -32.24 29.44 -11.64
C GLY A 113 -31.30 28.92 -10.55
N ASN A 114 -31.35 27.62 -10.22
CA ASN A 114 -30.49 27.00 -9.22
C ASN A 114 -29.23 26.41 -9.87
N PHE A 115 -28.25 27.29 -10.13
CA PHE A 115 -26.99 26.90 -10.79
C PHE A 115 -26.10 26.00 -9.94
N GLU A 116 -26.12 26.15 -8.60
CA GLU A 116 -25.30 25.32 -7.71
C GLU A 116 -25.75 23.85 -7.76
N LEU A 117 -27.06 23.62 -7.86
CA LEU A 117 -27.60 22.28 -8.01
C LEU A 117 -27.28 21.70 -9.40
N ALA A 118 -27.41 22.51 -10.45
CA ALA A 118 -27.08 22.10 -11.81
C ALA A 118 -25.62 21.66 -11.96
N GLU A 119 -24.68 22.37 -11.32
CA GLU A 119 -23.26 22.03 -11.32
C GLU A 119 -23.00 20.68 -10.64
N LYS A 120 -23.60 20.44 -9.46
CA LYS A 120 -23.48 19.15 -8.74
C LYS A 120 -24.00 17.98 -9.57
N LEU A 121 -25.16 18.15 -10.21
CA LEU A 121 -25.73 17.13 -11.09
C LEU A 121 -24.85 16.88 -12.32
N ASN A 122 -24.22 17.92 -12.86
CA ASN A 122 -23.31 17.78 -13.99
C ASN A 122 -22.04 16.99 -13.60
N ASP A 123 -21.47 17.25 -12.42
CA ASP A 123 -20.34 16.47 -11.91
C ASP A 123 -20.68 14.99 -11.74
N GLU A 124 -21.88 14.68 -11.21
CA GLU A 124 -22.39 13.32 -11.12
C GLU A 124 -22.55 12.65 -12.49
N LEU A 125 -23.09 13.38 -13.48
CA LEU A 125 -23.24 12.88 -14.85
C LEU A 125 -21.88 12.52 -15.46
N ILE A 126 -20.87 13.38 -15.27
CA ILE A 126 -19.51 13.16 -15.76
C ILE A 126 -18.90 11.90 -15.13
N ILE A 127 -19.09 11.69 -13.83
CA ILE A 127 -18.60 10.50 -13.12
C ILE A 127 -19.26 9.24 -13.70
N GLN A 128 -20.60 9.22 -13.84
CA GLN A 128 -21.32 8.08 -14.39
C GLN A 128 -20.89 7.74 -15.83
N GLN A 129 -20.71 8.76 -16.67
CA GLN A 129 -20.24 8.54 -18.05
C GLN A 129 -18.82 7.97 -18.08
N LYS A 130 -17.92 8.47 -17.22
CA LYS A 130 -16.56 7.91 -17.09
C LYS A 130 -16.58 6.47 -16.61
N GLU A 131 -17.39 6.15 -15.61
CA GLU A 131 -17.55 4.78 -15.09
C GLU A 131 -18.02 3.82 -16.17
N LYS A 132 -19.01 4.21 -16.97
CA LYS A 132 -19.48 3.40 -18.11
C LYS A 132 -18.35 3.12 -19.10
N VAL A 133 -17.56 4.13 -19.46
CA VAL A 133 -16.40 3.97 -20.35
C VAL A 133 -15.38 3.00 -19.78
N PHE A 134 -15.08 3.11 -18.47
CA PHE A 134 -14.15 2.19 -17.83
C PHE A 134 -14.70 0.76 -17.75
N SER A 135 -15.98 0.57 -17.45
CA SER A 135 -16.63 -0.74 -17.42
C SER A 135 -16.54 -1.42 -18.78
N ASP A 136 -16.91 -0.72 -19.85
CA ASP A 136 -16.84 -1.21 -21.22
C ASP A 136 -15.41 -1.61 -21.59
N ALA A 137 -14.41 -0.81 -21.23
CA ALA A 137 -13.01 -1.11 -21.51
C ALA A 137 -12.51 -2.35 -20.73
N ILE A 138 -12.95 -2.52 -19.48
CA ILE A 138 -12.63 -3.71 -18.67
C ILE A 138 -13.26 -4.96 -19.29
N GLU A 139 -14.51 -4.87 -19.75
CA GLU A 139 -15.20 -5.97 -20.44
C GLU A 139 -14.48 -6.36 -21.73
N CYS A 140 -14.10 -5.37 -22.56
CA CYS A 140 -13.31 -5.59 -23.78
C CYS A 140 -12.00 -6.32 -23.48
N LYS A 141 -11.26 -5.87 -22.45
CA LYS A 141 -10.01 -6.51 -22.03
C LYS A 141 -10.24 -7.97 -21.60
N ASN A 142 -11.22 -8.20 -20.72
CA ASN A 142 -11.54 -9.54 -20.23
C ASN A 142 -11.93 -10.47 -21.38
N TYR A 143 -12.68 -9.97 -22.36
CA TYR A 143 -13.03 -10.72 -23.56
C TYR A 143 -11.79 -11.12 -24.38
N VAL A 144 -10.86 -10.18 -24.60
CA VAL A 144 -9.60 -10.45 -25.32
C VAL A 144 -8.74 -11.48 -24.58
N ASP A 145 -8.58 -11.34 -23.27
CA ASP A 145 -7.83 -12.27 -22.42
C ASP A 145 -8.45 -13.68 -22.47
N ASN A 146 -9.77 -13.77 -22.34
CA ASN A 146 -10.50 -15.03 -22.44
C ASN A 146 -10.36 -15.68 -23.82
N LYS A 147 -10.44 -14.89 -24.91
CA LYS A 147 -10.24 -15.39 -26.27
C LYS A 147 -8.81 -15.91 -26.48
N ASN A 148 -7.81 -15.21 -25.97
CA ASN A 148 -6.42 -15.65 -26.04
C ASN A 148 -6.21 -16.97 -25.28
N LEU A 149 -6.74 -17.09 -24.06
CA LEU A 149 -6.70 -18.33 -23.28
C LEU A 149 -7.39 -19.50 -24.00
N GLU A 150 -8.56 -19.27 -24.59
CA GLU A 150 -9.26 -20.28 -25.40
C GLU A 150 -8.40 -20.74 -26.59
N MET A 151 -7.76 -19.81 -27.30
CA MET A 151 -6.89 -20.12 -28.43
C MET A 151 -5.66 -20.92 -28.00
N GLU A 152 -5.01 -20.55 -26.90
CA GLU A 152 -3.89 -21.31 -26.34
C GLU A 152 -4.30 -22.72 -25.94
N ASN A 153 -5.45 -22.88 -25.28
CA ASN A 153 -5.97 -24.19 -24.90
C ASN A 153 -6.29 -25.05 -26.13
N LYS A 154 -6.86 -24.47 -27.18
CA LYS A 154 -7.05 -25.16 -28.48
C LYS A 154 -5.72 -25.57 -29.11
N ARG A 155 -4.70 -24.71 -29.09
CA ARG A 155 -3.34 -25.02 -29.60
C ARG A 155 -2.69 -26.15 -28.81
N LYS A 156 -2.76 -26.12 -27.47
CA LYS A 156 -2.25 -27.18 -26.58
C LYS A 156 -2.96 -28.52 -26.85
N LYS A 157 -4.29 -28.52 -27.04
CA LYS A 157 -5.05 -29.72 -27.41
C LYS A 157 -4.65 -30.28 -28.79
N LYS A 158 -4.45 -29.42 -29.80
CA LYS A 158 -3.99 -29.84 -31.14
C LYS A 158 -2.59 -30.47 -31.13
N ARG A 159 -1.65 -29.94 -30.33
CA ARG A 159 -0.28 -30.46 -30.20
C ARG A 159 -0.17 -31.84 -29.55
N LYS A 160 -1.19 -32.29 -28.80
CA LYS A 160 -1.20 -33.59 -28.10
C LYS A 160 -1.58 -34.78 -28.99
N ARG A 161 -1.88 -34.59 -30.27
CA ARG A 161 -2.01 -35.73 -31.20
C ARG A 161 -0.61 -36.30 -31.43
N LEU A 162 -0.27 -37.40 -30.76
CA LEU A 162 0.93 -38.19 -31.08
C LEU A 162 0.90 -38.49 -32.57
N VAL A 163 2.05 -38.33 -33.23
CA VAL A 163 2.26 -38.74 -34.62
C VAL A 163 2.35 -40.27 -34.68
N TRP A 164 1.32 -40.99 -34.19
CA TRP A 164 1.07 -42.37 -34.58
C TRP A 164 0.47 -42.31 -35.99
N GLY A 165 1.24 -41.80 -36.94
CA GLY A 165 1.13 -42.25 -38.31
C GLY A 165 1.88 -43.58 -38.34
N PHE A 166 1.16 -44.65 -38.60
CA PHE A 166 1.75 -45.94 -38.93
C PHE A 166 2.79 -45.72 -40.04
N ASP A 167 4.06 -45.96 -39.75
CA ASP A 167 5.14 -46.03 -40.73
C ASP A 167 4.94 -47.29 -41.59
N SER A 168 3.86 -47.29 -42.36
CA SER A 168 3.41 -48.41 -43.22
C SER A 168 4.48 -48.79 -44.25
N LYS A 169 5.50 -47.95 -44.45
CA LYS A 169 6.40 -48.01 -45.59
C LYS A 169 7.75 -48.68 -45.28
N GLN A 170 8.17 -48.73 -44.02
CA GLN A 170 9.44 -49.34 -43.64
C GLN A 170 9.39 -50.85 -43.34
N ARG A 171 8.21 -51.49 -43.39
CA ARG A 171 8.05 -52.93 -43.06
C ARG A 171 8.08 -53.91 -44.22
N TRP A 172 7.92 -53.44 -45.47
CA TRP A 172 8.00 -54.31 -46.66
C TRP A 172 9.40 -54.33 -47.27
N GLU A 173 10.24 -53.34 -46.98
CA GLU A 173 11.63 -53.34 -47.44
C GLU A 173 12.53 -54.27 -46.61
N THR A 174 12.15 -54.62 -45.36
CA THR A 174 12.95 -55.54 -44.51
C THR A 174 12.58 -57.01 -44.64
N LYS A 175 11.48 -57.35 -45.33
CA LYS A 175 10.97 -58.73 -45.46
C LYS A 175 11.14 -59.30 -46.88
N GLY A 176 12.11 -58.78 -47.62
CA GLY A 176 12.50 -59.25 -48.96
C GLY A 176 13.91 -59.85 -49.01
N ASN A 177 14.45 -60.30 -47.87
CA ASN A 177 15.73 -61.01 -47.81
C ASN A 177 15.54 -62.34 -47.08
N MET A 178 14.81 -63.26 -47.71
CA MET A 178 14.70 -64.67 -47.34
C MET A 178 14.37 -65.50 -48.57
#